data_AF-A0A3M6A7S4-F1
#
_entry.id   AF-A0A3M6A7S4-F1
#
_cell.length_a   1.000
_cell.length_b   1.000
_cell.length_c   1.000
_cell.angle_alpha   90.00
_cell.angle_beta   90.00
_cell.angle_gamma   90.00
#
_symmetry.space_group_name_H-M   'P 1'
#
loop_
_entity.id
_entity.type
_entity.pdbx_description
1 polymer ?
#
loop_
_entity_poly.entity_id
_entity_poly.type
_entity_poly.pdbx_seq_one_letter_code
_entity_poly.pdbx_strand_id
1 'polypeptide(L)'
;QRQRMAVMEGGKQAVSHYRVLERFRSHTHVRVKLETGRTHQIRVHMAHINYPLVGDPAYGGRFRIPPAASLTMVDSLKTFPRQALHARFLELDHPTTGKRMSWESPLPDDFVWLLSLLKQDREAFIG
;
A
#
# COMPACT_ATOMS: atom_id res chain seq x y z
N GLN A 1 -21.29 1.89 -10.82
CA GLN A 1 -20.24 2.81 -11.33
C GLN A 1 -19.18 2.98 -10.24
N ARG A 2 -17.87 2.73 -10.50
CA ARG A 2 -16.81 3.03 -9.53
C ARG A 2 -16.29 4.45 -9.78
N GLN A 3 -16.56 5.38 -8.87
CA GLN A 3 -16.11 6.77 -8.95
C GLN A 3 -14.60 6.85 -8.67
N ARG A 4 -13.84 7.40 -9.63
CA ARG A 4 -12.42 7.75 -9.44
C ARG A 4 -12.32 9.10 -8.71
N MET A 5 -11.30 9.22 -7.86
CA MET A 5 -10.94 10.43 -7.11
C MET A 5 -9.61 10.96 -7.64
N ALA A 6 -9.36 12.25 -7.55
CA ALA A 6 -8.11 12.87 -7.98
C ALA A 6 -7.69 13.97 -6.99
N VAL A 7 -6.39 14.24 -6.95
CA VAL A 7 -5.85 15.42 -6.27
C VAL A 7 -6.15 16.64 -7.16
N MET A 8 -6.83 17.64 -6.60
CA MET A 8 -7.25 18.84 -7.31
C MET A 8 -7.09 20.06 -6.41
N GLU A 9 -6.71 21.18 -7.00
CA GLU A 9 -6.73 22.48 -6.34
C GLU A 9 -8.18 22.84 -5.97
N GLY A 10 -8.44 23.29 -4.73
CA GLY A 10 -9.79 23.52 -4.20
C GLY A 10 -10.54 22.27 -3.71
N GLY A 11 -9.91 21.10 -3.73
CA GLY A 11 -10.48 19.87 -3.15
C GLY A 11 -10.56 19.87 -1.61
N LYS A 12 -11.24 18.87 -1.04
CA LYS A 12 -11.26 18.68 0.43
C LYS A 12 -9.85 18.40 0.94
N GLN A 13 -9.44 19.08 2.02
CA GLN A 13 -8.16 18.82 2.66
C GLN A 13 -8.02 17.34 3.04
N ALA A 14 -6.87 16.78 2.66
CA ALA A 14 -6.50 15.39 2.87
C ALA A 14 -5.00 15.29 3.23
N VAL A 15 -4.68 14.64 4.35
CA VAL A 15 -3.31 14.51 4.86
C VAL A 15 -3.00 13.06 5.21
N SER A 16 -1.94 12.53 4.58
CA SER A 16 -1.41 11.18 4.77
C SER A 16 0.09 11.24 5.05
N HIS A 17 0.52 10.73 6.19
CA HIS A 17 1.94 10.65 6.56
C HIS A 17 2.45 9.26 6.20
N TYR A 18 3.55 9.15 5.46
CA TYR A 18 4.12 7.84 5.11
C TYR A 18 5.57 7.68 5.57
N ARG A 19 5.95 6.45 5.90
CA ARG A 19 7.32 6.07 6.24
C ARG A 19 7.69 4.81 5.47
N VAL A 20 8.88 4.81 4.87
CA VAL A 20 9.46 3.62 4.24
C VAL A 20 9.84 2.62 5.31
N LEU A 21 9.30 1.40 5.21
CA LEU A 21 9.67 0.26 6.06
C LEU A 21 10.78 -0.54 5.40
N GLU A 22 10.64 -0.84 4.11
CA GLU A 22 11.61 -1.64 3.36
C GLU A 22 11.62 -1.24 1.88
N ARG A 23 12.82 -1.21 1.28
CA ARG A 23 13.01 -0.99 -0.16
C ARG A 23 13.35 -2.31 -0.85
N PHE A 24 12.70 -2.53 -1.99
CA PHE A 24 12.97 -3.63 -2.92
C PHE A 24 13.50 -3.07 -4.24
N ARG A 25 13.85 -3.95 -5.20
CA ARG A 25 14.44 -3.53 -6.49
C ARG A 25 13.57 -2.54 -7.26
N SER A 26 12.26 -2.78 -7.32
CA SER A 26 11.31 -1.93 -8.05
C SER A 26 10.05 -1.56 -7.25
N HIS A 27 10.00 -1.90 -5.96
CA HIS A 27 8.86 -1.69 -5.08
C HIS A 27 9.31 -1.21 -3.70
N THR A 28 8.39 -0.67 -2.90
CA THR A 28 8.68 -0.20 -1.54
C THR A 28 7.53 -0.54 -0.62
N HIS A 29 7.84 -1.14 0.52
CA HIS A 29 6.89 -1.34 1.60
C HIS A 29 6.84 -0.08 2.46
N VAL A 30 5.68 0.53 2.56
CA VAL A 30 5.46 1.76 3.32
C VAL A 30 4.40 1.57 4.40
N ARG A 31 4.61 2.23 5.54
CA ARG A 31 3.57 2.47 6.54
C ARG A 31 2.93 3.82 6.24
N VAL A 32 1.59 3.88 6.30
CA VAL A 32 0.85 5.14 6.16
C VAL A 32 0.03 5.38 7.43
N LYS A 33 0.15 6.57 8.01
CA LYS A 33 -0.69 7.09 9.09
C LYS A 33 -1.62 8.15 8.50
N LEU A 34 -2.91 7.96 8.73
CA LEU A 34 -3.94 8.90 8.31
C LEU A 34 -4.14 9.98 9.36
N GLU A 35 -4.13 11.23 8.92
CA GLU A 35 -4.62 12.36 9.72
C GLU A 35 -6.07 12.69 9.32
N THR A 36 -6.40 12.49 8.04
CA THR A 36 -7.77 12.57 7.52
C THR A 36 -8.18 11.24 6.86
N GLY A 37 -9.48 10.97 6.76
CA GLY A 37 -10.03 9.73 6.17
C GLY A 37 -10.89 9.94 4.91
N ARG A 38 -10.38 10.61 3.87
CA ARG A 38 -11.13 10.83 2.63
C ARG A 38 -11.24 9.56 1.78
N THR A 39 -12.26 9.49 0.93
CA THR A 39 -12.48 8.35 0.01
C THR A 39 -11.24 8.11 -0.86
N HIS A 40 -10.73 6.88 -0.87
CA HIS A 40 -9.54 6.48 -1.62
C HIS A 40 -8.25 7.25 -1.29
N GLN A 41 -8.18 7.99 -0.18
CA GLN A 41 -7.11 8.95 0.10
C GLN A 41 -5.69 8.38 -0.10
N ILE A 42 -5.37 7.24 0.53
CA ILE A 42 -4.05 6.61 0.39
C ILE A 42 -3.76 6.27 -1.07
N ARG A 43 -4.71 5.62 -1.74
CA ARG A 43 -4.57 5.16 -3.13
C ARG A 43 -4.30 6.34 -4.08
N VAL A 44 -5.06 7.42 -3.93
CA VAL A 44 -4.95 8.64 -4.73
C VAL A 44 -3.64 9.36 -4.44
N HIS A 45 -3.27 9.54 -3.16
CA HIS A 45 -2.02 10.23 -2.78
C HIS A 45 -0.80 9.48 -3.31
N MET A 46 -0.78 8.16 -3.15
CA MET A 46 0.32 7.30 -3.59
C MET A 46 0.46 7.32 -5.12
N ALA A 47 -0.65 7.27 -5.85
CA ALA A 47 -0.63 7.44 -7.30
C ALA A 47 -0.19 8.84 -7.73
N HIS A 48 -0.61 9.89 -7.02
CA HIS A 48 -0.24 11.29 -7.31
C HIS A 48 1.26 11.53 -7.19
N ILE A 49 1.94 10.89 -6.23
CA ILE A 49 3.41 10.97 -6.09
C ILE A 49 4.17 9.96 -6.96
N ASN A 50 3.50 9.32 -7.94
CA ASN A 50 4.06 8.31 -8.84
C ASN A 50 4.48 6.97 -8.19
N TYR A 51 3.91 6.64 -7.03
CA TYR A 51 4.11 5.37 -6.34
C TYR A 51 2.77 4.64 -6.11
N PRO A 52 2.00 4.30 -7.16
CA PRO A 52 0.71 3.64 -7.01
C PRO A 52 0.84 2.27 -6.32
N LEU A 53 -0.24 1.84 -5.65
CA LEU A 53 -0.26 0.56 -4.95
C LEU A 53 -0.34 -0.61 -5.94
N VAL A 54 0.38 -1.69 -5.64
CA VAL A 54 0.29 -2.96 -6.39
C VAL A 54 -1.15 -3.49 -6.32
N GLY A 55 -1.65 -4.03 -7.44
CA GLY A 55 -2.99 -4.61 -7.55
C GLY A 55 -4.14 -3.60 -7.43
N ASP A 56 -3.88 -2.29 -7.44
CA ASP A 56 -4.93 -1.28 -7.43
C ASP A 56 -5.61 -1.18 -8.81
N PRO A 57 -6.88 -1.60 -8.97
CA PRO A 57 -7.53 -1.63 -10.29
C PRO A 57 -7.92 -0.23 -10.80
N ALA A 58 -7.94 0.78 -9.93
CA ALA A 58 -8.39 2.12 -10.29
C ALA A 58 -7.22 3.12 -10.43
N TYR A 59 -6.14 2.96 -9.67
CA TYR A 59 -5.00 3.89 -9.67
C TYR A 59 -3.65 3.19 -9.93
N GLY A 60 -3.64 1.86 -10.07
CA GLY A 60 -2.48 1.11 -10.50
C GLY A 60 -2.11 1.55 -11.92
N GLY A 61 -0.98 2.23 -12.04
CA GLY A 61 -0.45 2.64 -13.34
C GLY A 61 0.09 1.45 -14.14
N ARG A 62 1.06 1.72 -15.01
CA ARG A 62 1.78 0.64 -15.72
C ARG A 62 2.53 -0.23 -14.71
N PHE A 63 2.36 -1.55 -14.84
CA PHE A 63 3.09 -2.54 -14.06
C PHE A 63 4.61 -2.38 -14.26
N ARG A 64 5.36 -2.29 -13.14
CA ARG A 64 6.82 -2.23 -13.14
C ARG A 64 7.38 -3.59 -12.74
N ILE A 65 7.76 -4.38 -13.73
CA ILE A 65 8.42 -5.67 -13.52
C ILE A 65 9.94 -5.42 -13.52
N PRO A 66 10.68 -5.77 -12.45
CA PRO A 66 12.12 -5.66 -12.47
C PRO A 66 12.73 -6.60 -13.52
N PRO A 67 13.82 -6.20 -14.21
CA PRO A 67 14.53 -7.08 -15.12
C PRO A 67 15.06 -8.31 -14.37
N ALA A 68 15.01 -9.47 -15.02
CA ALA A 68 15.37 -10.77 -14.44
C ALA A 68 14.52 -11.21 -13.23
N ALA A 69 13.32 -10.63 -13.04
CA ALA A 69 12.36 -11.15 -12.05
C ALA A 69 11.94 -12.59 -12.39
N SER A 70 11.77 -13.43 -11.37
CA SER A 70 11.29 -14.80 -11.54
C SER A 70 9.86 -14.82 -12.12
N LEU A 71 9.52 -15.87 -12.88
CA LEU A 71 8.17 -16.03 -13.44
C LEU A 71 7.08 -15.97 -12.34
N THR A 72 7.35 -16.57 -11.19
CA THR A 72 6.47 -16.56 -10.01
C THR A 72 6.26 -15.14 -9.47
N MET A 73 7.31 -14.31 -9.41
CA MET A 73 7.17 -12.91 -9.01
C MET A 73 6.33 -12.13 -10.02
N VAL A 74 6.62 -12.30 -11.31
CA VAL A 74 5.89 -11.61 -12.38
C VAL A 74 4.40 -11.94 -12.32
N ASP A 75 4.07 -13.23 -12.17
CA ASP A 75 2.69 -13.68 -12.06
C ASP A 75 2.02 -13.11 -10.80
N SER A 76 2.66 -13.25 -9.64
CA SER A 76 2.12 -12.75 -8.36
C SER A 76 1.87 -11.25 -8.36
N LEU A 77 2.70 -10.46 -9.03
CA LEU A 77 2.47 -9.02 -9.20
C LEU A 77 1.25 -8.76 -10.09
N LYS A 78 1.14 -9.45 -11.23
CA LYS A 78 0.04 -9.27 -12.19
C LYS A 78 -1.32 -9.72 -11.64
N THR A 79 -1.34 -10.80 -10.88
CA THR A 79 -2.56 -11.45 -10.40
C THR A 79 -2.93 -11.02 -8.98
N PHE A 80 -2.19 -10.09 -8.37
CA PHE A 80 -2.46 -9.61 -7.02
C PHE A 80 -3.90 -9.06 -6.92
N PRO A 81 -4.76 -9.61 -6.04
CA PRO A 81 -6.22 -9.57 -6.23
C PRO A 81 -6.87 -8.23 -5.85
N ARG A 82 -6.13 -7.31 -5.24
CA ARG A 82 -6.64 -6.06 -4.64
C ARG A 82 -5.51 -5.06 -4.47
N GLN A 83 -5.83 -3.81 -4.12
CA GLN A 83 -4.80 -2.87 -3.69
C GLN A 83 -3.99 -3.46 -2.52
N ALA A 84 -2.66 -3.44 -2.62
CA ALA A 84 -1.72 -3.80 -1.57
C ALA A 84 -1.75 -2.76 -0.44
N LEU A 85 -2.88 -2.74 0.27
CA LEU A 85 -3.20 -1.88 1.39
C LEU A 85 -3.81 -2.73 2.50
N HIS A 86 -3.37 -2.54 3.74
CA HIS A 86 -3.88 -3.26 4.91
C HIS A 86 -3.98 -2.33 6.12
N ALA A 87 -5.12 -2.36 6.80
CA ALA A 87 -5.33 -1.63 8.05
C ALA A 87 -4.73 -2.44 9.22
N ARG A 88 -3.43 -2.25 9.46
CA ARG A 88 -2.66 -3.04 10.44
C ARG A 88 -2.97 -2.67 11.89
N PHE A 89 -3.20 -1.39 12.17
CA PHE A 89 -3.27 -0.84 13.52
C PHE A 89 -4.36 0.23 13.61
N LEU A 90 -5.15 0.19 14.68
CA LEU A 90 -6.15 1.19 15.02
C LEU A 90 -5.96 1.58 16.49
N GLU A 91 -5.99 2.87 16.77
CA GLU A 91 -5.93 3.39 18.13
C GLU A 91 -6.89 4.57 18.26
N LEU A 92 -7.68 4.57 19.33
CA LEU A 92 -8.64 5.62 19.66
C LEU A 92 -8.91 5.64 21.16
N ASP A 93 -9.50 6.73 21.63
CA ASP A 93 -10.01 6.82 22.99
C ASP A 93 -11.42 6.20 23.01
N HIS A 94 -11.63 5.24 23.90
CA HIS A 94 -12.89 4.51 23.95
C HIS A 94 -14.05 5.47 24.25
N PRO A 95 -15.12 5.50 23.43
CA PRO A 95 -16.12 6.57 23.46
C PRO A 95 -16.86 6.68 24.79
N THR A 96 -17.00 5.56 25.53
CA THR A 96 -17.69 5.54 26.83
C THR A 96 -16.74 5.70 28.02
N THR A 97 -15.49 5.23 27.91
CA THR A 97 -14.59 5.09 29.09
C THR A 97 -13.43 6.07 29.06
N GLY A 98 -13.19 6.75 27.93
CA GLY A 98 -12.06 7.65 27.71
C GLY A 98 -10.69 6.96 27.71
N LYS A 99 -10.63 5.63 27.90
CA LYS A 99 -9.37 4.89 27.94
C LYS A 99 -8.79 4.77 26.54
N ARG A 100 -7.48 5.01 26.42
CA ARG A 100 -6.73 4.73 25.20
C ARG A 100 -6.76 3.23 24.90
N MET A 101 -7.24 2.85 23.73
CA MET A 101 -7.31 1.45 23.29
C MET A 101 -6.69 1.30 21.91
N SER A 102 -6.01 0.18 21.71
CA SER A 102 -5.35 -0.15 20.44
C SER A 102 -5.65 -1.58 20.02
N TRP A 103 -5.79 -1.79 18.72
CA TRP A 103 -5.99 -3.09 18.10
C TRP A 103 -5.02 -3.27 16.94
N GLU A 104 -4.59 -4.51 16.75
CA GLU A 104 -3.77 -4.93 15.63
C GLU A 104 -4.43 -6.05 14.84
N SER A 105 -4.23 -6.04 13.53
CA SER A 105 -4.66 -7.12 12.63
C SER A 105 -3.46 -7.71 11.92
N PRO A 106 -3.24 -9.04 11.92
CA PRO A 106 -2.14 -9.67 11.20
C PRO A 106 -2.14 -9.27 9.72
N LEU A 107 -0.95 -9.25 9.08
CA LEU A 107 -0.92 -9.08 7.62
C LEU A 107 -1.58 -10.32 6.99
N PRO A 108 -2.47 -10.15 6.02
CA PRO A 108 -3.07 -11.28 5.32
C PRO A 108 -2.03 -12.01 4.45
N ASP A 109 -2.30 -13.30 4.21
CA ASP A 109 -1.35 -14.22 3.55
C ASP A 109 -0.92 -13.75 2.16
N ASP A 110 -1.84 -13.16 1.40
CA ASP A 110 -1.54 -12.58 0.08
C ASP A 110 -0.43 -11.52 0.16
N PHE A 111 -0.51 -10.65 1.16
CA PHE A 111 0.44 -9.57 1.41
C PHE A 111 1.78 -10.11 1.91
N VAL A 112 1.76 -11.07 2.84
CA VAL A 112 2.96 -11.73 3.36
C VAL A 112 3.71 -12.45 2.24
N TRP A 113 2.98 -13.16 1.38
CA TRP A 113 3.52 -13.84 0.22
C TRP A 113 4.19 -12.86 -0.75
N LEU A 114 3.50 -11.77 -1.10
CA LEU A 114 4.04 -10.74 -1.99
C LEU A 114 5.34 -10.13 -1.43
N LEU A 115 5.36 -9.77 -0.14
CA LEU A 115 6.56 -9.24 0.51
C LEU A 115 7.71 -10.25 0.51
N SER A 116 7.42 -11.53 0.70
CA SER A 116 8.43 -12.60 0.70
C SER A 116 9.09 -12.73 -0.68
N LEU A 117 8.29 -12.71 -1.75
CA LEU A 117 8.82 -12.73 -3.12
C LEU A 117 9.67 -11.49 -3.42
N LEU A 118 9.21 -10.31 -3.03
CA LEU A 118 9.96 -9.05 -3.21
C LEU A 118 11.29 -9.05 -2.47
N LYS A 119 11.33 -9.66 -1.28
CA LYS A 119 12.55 -9.82 -0.49
C LYS A 119 13.52 -10.80 -1.16
N GLN A 120 13.03 -11.97 -1.59
CA GLN A 120 13.85 -12.97 -2.29
C GLN A 120 14.47 -12.43 -3.58
N ASP A 121 13.71 -11.69 -4.39
CA ASP A 121 14.20 -11.05 -5.61
C ASP A 121 15.29 -10.01 -5.33
N ARG A 122 15.15 -9.24 -4.24
CA ARG A 122 16.21 -8.32 -3.82
C ARG A 122 17.47 -9.08 -3.41
N GLU A 123 17.34 -10.12 -2.59
CA GLU A 123 18.47 -10.89 -2.08
C GLU A 123 19.21 -11.62 -3.20
N ALA A 124 18.50 -12.21 -4.15
CA ALA A 124 19.06 -12.91 -5.31
C ALA A 124 19.81 -11.98 -6.30
N PHE A 125 19.55 -10.67 -6.28
CA PHE A 125 20.24 -9.69 -7.13
C PHE A 125 21.42 -9.01 -6.44
N ILE A 126 21.48 -9.07 -5.10
CA ILE A 126 22.57 -8.50 -4.30
C ILE A 126 23.70 -9.53 -4.10
N GLY A 127 23.45 -10.82 -4.36
CA GLY A 127 24.47 -11.87 -4.51
C GLY A 127 24.92 -12.03 -5.95
#